data_AF-A0AA39GPT4-F1
#
_entry.id   AF-A0AA39GPT4-F1
#
_cell.length_a   1.000
_cell.length_b   1.000
_cell.length_c   1.000
_cell.angle_alpha   90.00
_cell.angle_beta   90.00
_cell.angle_gamma   90.00
#
_symmetry.space_group_name_H-M   'P 1'
#
loop_
_entity.id
_entity.type
_entity.pdbx_description
1 polymer ?
#
loop_
_entity_poly.entity_id
_entity_poly.type
_entity_poly.pdbx_seq_one_letter_code
_entity_poly.pdbx_strand_id
1 'polypeptide(L)'
;MRVSATLLALGAGLVQTVQADRWVVSQVCFFTSCSSRGSWLYNDGRRFDDVDFAEGCRAPFIPGVREACVDWRNSRAHFYEDGGRRRCMRETGSDLEECGEWNTCITSFWDDADCTW
;
A
#
# COMPACT_ATOMS: atom_id res chain seq x y z
N MET A 1 -27.49 -53.60 -18.22
CA MET A 1 -26.20 -52.87 -18.21
C MET A 1 -26.40 -51.59 -17.42
N ARG A 2 -25.62 -51.40 -16.35
CA ARG A 2 -25.60 -50.19 -15.51
C ARG A 2 -24.53 -49.25 -16.06
N VAL A 3 -24.82 -47.97 -16.19
CA VAL A 3 -23.82 -46.91 -15.98
C VAL A 3 -24.54 -45.71 -15.35
N SER A 4 -24.40 -45.56 -14.03
CA SER A 4 -24.71 -44.31 -13.34
C SER A 4 -23.57 -43.33 -13.61
N ALA A 5 -23.89 -42.17 -14.19
CA ALA A 5 -22.94 -41.08 -14.34
C ALA A 5 -23.04 -40.17 -13.10
N THR A 6 -22.09 -40.31 -12.18
CA THR A 6 -21.94 -39.38 -11.05
C THR A 6 -21.16 -38.16 -11.54
N LEU A 7 -21.85 -37.05 -11.79
CA LEU A 7 -21.24 -35.75 -12.06
C LEU A 7 -20.71 -35.15 -10.75
N LEU A 8 -19.40 -35.22 -10.53
CA LEU A 8 -18.70 -34.44 -9.51
C LEU A 8 -18.40 -33.05 -10.09
N ALA A 9 -19.24 -32.07 -9.79
CA ALA A 9 -18.93 -30.67 -10.05
C ALA A 9 -17.92 -30.18 -9.00
N LEU A 10 -16.64 -30.03 -9.39
CA LEU A 10 -15.68 -29.27 -8.61
C LEU A 10 -16.05 -27.80 -8.69
N GLY A 11 -16.71 -27.29 -7.65
CA GLY A 11 -16.84 -25.85 -7.43
C GLY A 11 -15.49 -25.25 -7.10
N ALA A 12 -14.85 -24.61 -8.08
CA ALA A 12 -13.70 -23.76 -7.85
C ALA A 12 -14.19 -22.52 -7.07
N GLY A 13 -14.05 -22.55 -5.75
CA GLY A 13 -14.24 -21.36 -4.93
C GLY A 13 -13.19 -20.33 -5.31
N LEU A 14 -13.63 -19.19 -5.84
CA LEU A 14 -12.80 -18.00 -5.98
C LEU A 14 -12.38 -17.57 -4.57
N VAL A 15 -11.17 -17.95 -4.16
CA VAL A 15 -10.55 -17.39 -2.96
C VAL A 15 -10.27 -15.93 -3.27
N GLN A 16 -11.16 -15.05 -2.83
CA GLN A 16 -10.89 -13.62 -2.86
C GLN A 16 -9.78 -13.35 -1.84
N THR A 17 -8.55 -13.23 -2.29
CA THR A 17 -7.47 -12.67 -1.48
C THR A 17 -7.71 -11.15 -1.40
N VAL A 18 -8.70 -10.73 -0.60
CA VAL A 18 -8.81 -9.34 -0.16
C VAL A 18 -7.71 -9.10 0.86
N GLN A 19 -6.57 -8.70 0.35
CA GLN A 19 -5.48 -8.08 1.10
C GLN A 19 -4.90 -7.04 0.13
N ALA A 20 -5.59 -5.92 -0.05
CA ALA A 20 -5.03 -4.71 -0.68
C ALA A 20 -5.10 -3.58 0.34
N ASP A 21 -4.14 -3.51 1.25
CA ASP A 21 -3.88 -2.30 2.03
C ASP A 21 -3.47 -1.22 1.01
N ARG A 22 -4.06 -0.03 1.09
CA ARG A 22 -3.80 1.08 0.15
C ARG A 22 -3.22 2.26 0.90
N TRP A 23 -2.17 2.86 0.36
CA TRP A 23 -1.71 4.17 0.83
C TRP A 23 -2.02 5.24 -0.20
N VAL A 24 -2.44 6.38 0.30
CA VAL A 24 -2.63 7.61 -0.49
C VAL A 24 -1.70 8.64 0.10
N VAL A 25 -0.67 9.01 -0.63
CA VAL A 25 0.43 9.81 -0.09
C VAL A 25 0.57 11.10 -0.88
N SER A 26 0.39 12.22 -0.20
CA SER A 26 0.62 13.55 -0.75
C SER A 26 2.05 13.98 -0.45
N GLN A 27 2.79 14.28 -1.52
CA GLN A 27 4.06 15.00 -1.43
C GLN A 27 3.82 16.48 -1.69
N VAL A 28 4.34 17.33 -0.81
CA VAL A 28 4.46 18.77 -1.07
C VAL A 28 5.94 19.10 -1.11
N CYS A 29 6.41 19.48 -2.30
CA CYS A 29 7.81 19.82 -2.55
C CYS A 29 7.98 21.33 -2.65
N PHE A 30 8.90 21.88 -1.86
CA PHE A 30 9.34 23.27 -1.91
C PHE A 30 10.85 23.30 -2.17
N PHE A 31 11.25 23.84 -3.32
CA PHE A 31 12.61 23.74 -3.86
C PHE A 31 13.14 22.30 -3.89
N THR A 32 14.09 21.94 -3.00
CA THR A 32 14.75 20.63 -2.95
C THR A 32 14.24 19.73 -1.83
N SER A 33 13.29 20.20 -1.03
CA SER A 33 12.73 19.46 0.11
C SER A 33 11.29 19.06 -0.18
N CYS A 34 10.95 17.80 0.07
CA CYS A 34 9.59 17.29 -0.03
C CYS A 34 9.13 16.77 1.34
N SER A 35 7.91 17.11 1.72
CA SER A 35 7.20 16.45 2.81
C SER A 35 6.29 15.37 2.23
N SER A 36 6.26 14.18 2.82
CA SER A 36 5.43 13.06 2.37
C SER A 36 4.49 12.64 3.49
N ARG A 37 3.25 13.13 3.45
CA ARG A 37 2.21 12.81 4.44
C ARG A 37 1.04 12.16 3.73
N GLY A 38 0.34 11.25 4.39
CA GLY A 38 -0.76 10.55 3.73
C GLY A 38 -1.67 9.78 4.64
N SER A 39 -2.49 8.96 4.00
CA SER A 39 -3.44 8.07 4.65
C SER A 39 -3.05 6.61 4.42
N TRP A 40 -3.07 5.83 5.50
CA TRP A 40 -3.01 4.37 5.47
C TRP A 40 -4.43 3.82 5.53
N LEU A 41 -4.84 3.07 4.51
CA LEU A 41 -6.17 2.48 4.40
C LEU A 41 -6.06 0.97 4.51
N TYR A 42 -6.78 0.41 5.48
CA TYR A 42 -6.96 -1.03 5.61
C TYR A 42 -8.22 -1.49 4.86
N ASN A 43 -8.20 -2.73 4.41
CA ASN A 43 -9.32 -3.39 3.74
C ASN A 43 -10.61 -3.44 4.58
N ASP A 44 -10.47 -3.45 5.91
CA ASP A 44 -11.59 -3.45 6.86
C ASP A 44 -12.23 -2.07 7.05
N GLY A 45 -11.79 -1.06 6.29
CA GLY A 45 -12.28 0.30 6.34
C GLY A 45 -11.59 1.18 7.39
N ARG A 46 -10.68 0.63 8.21
CA ARG A 46 -9.86 1.47 9.09
C ARG A 46 -8.95 2.37 8.26
N ARG A 47 -8.84 3.62 8.71
CA ARG A 47 -8.05 4.66 8.09
C ARG A 47 -7.23 5.37 9.15
N PHE A 48 -5.97 5.62 8.84
CA PHE A 48 -5.07 6.43 9.64
C PHE A 48 -4.54 7.55 8.78
N ASP A 49 -4.78 8.79 9.19
CA ASP A 49 -4.36 9.99 8.47
C ASP A 49 -3.07 10.57 9.05
N ASP A 50 -2.46 11.48 8.29
CA ASP A 50 -1.24 12.19 8.66
C ASP A 50 -0.03 11.29 8.96
N VAL A 51 0.04 10.16 8.25
CA VAL A 51 1.13 9.19 8.38
C VAL A 51 2.37 9.71 7.65
N ASP A 52 3.54 9.62 8.29
CA ASP A 52 4.83 9.97 7.68
C ASP A 52 5.30 8.87 6.72
N PHE A 53 5.36 9.20 5.43
CA PHE A 53 5.86 8.34 4.35
C PHE A 53 7.21 8.82 3.81
N ALA A 54 8.02 9.53 4.59
CA ALA A 54 9.34 9.95 4.15
C ALA A 54 10.26 8.75 3.83
N GLU A 55 11.24 8.99 2.95
CA GLU A 55 12.24 8.02 2.52
C GLU A 55 12.94 7.33 3.70
N GLY A 56 13.05 6.00 3.65
CA GLY A 56 13.68 5.16 4.65
C GLY A 56 12.70 4.48 5.61
N CYS A 57 13.26 3.80 6.62
CA CYS A 57 12.54 2.99 7.59
C CYS A 57 12.24 3.74 8.89
N ARG A 58 11.03 3.58 9.42
CA ARG A 58 10.59 4.14 10.69
C ARG A 58 9.46 3.31 11.30
N ALA A 59 9.25 3.45 12.61
CA ALA A 59 8.08 2.89 13.28
C ALA A 59 6.91 3.87 13.16
N PRO A 60 5.84 3.56 12.39
CA PRO A 60 4.70 4.45 12.29
C PRO A 60 3.77 4.28 13.51
N PHE A 61 2.96 5.29 13.83
CA PHE A 61 1.91 5.18 14.85
C PHE A 61 0.67 4.44 14.31
N ILE A 62 0.87 3.24 13.79
CA ILE A 62 -0.18 2.40 13.20
C ILE A 62 -0.29 1.12 14.03
N PRO A 63 -1.45 0.85 14.65
CA PRO A 63 -1.65 -0.37 15.44
C PRO A 63 -1.40 -1.63 14.60
N GLY A 64 -0.59 -2.55 15.12
CA GLY A 64 -0.25 -3.76 14.40
C GLY A 64 0.92 -3.63 13.42
N VAL A 65 1.59 -2.48 13.35
CA VAL A 65 2.74 -2.25 12.47
C VAL A 65 3.95 -1.83 13.29
N ARG A 66 5.03 -2.60 13.18
CA ARG A 66 6.28 -2.36 13.91
C ARG A 66 7.22 -1.40 13.19
N GLU A 67 7.26 -1.50 11.87
CA GLU A 67 8.18 -0.76 11.02
C GLU A 67 7.59 -0.65 9.62
N ALA A 68 7.75 0.51 8.98
CA ALA A 68 7.45 0.76 7.59
C ALA A 68 8.65 1.45 6.93
N CYS A 69 9.01 1.00 5.73
CA CYS A 69 10.12 1.51 4.93
C CYS A 69 9.59 1.95 3.58
N VAL A 70 9.86 3.20 3.19
CA VAL A 70 9.52 3.75 1.87
C VAL A 70 10.80 3.99 1.07
N ASP A 71 10.83 3.52 -0.17
CA ASP A 71 11.89 3.75 -1.15
C ASP A 71 11.25 4.43 -2.37
N TRP A 72 11.13 5.76 -2.28
CA TRP A 72 10.56 6.61 -3.32
C TRP A 72 11.35 6.50 -4.62
N ARG A 73 12.67 6.35 -4.53
CA ARG A 73 13.53 6.24 -5.72
C ARG A 73 13.17 5.03 -6.59
N ASN A 74 12.68 3.96 -5.98
CA ASN A 74 12.31 2.73 -6.67
C ASN A 74 10.79 2.46 -6.66
N SER A 75 9.97 3.44 -6.25
CA SER A 75 8.50 3.33 -6.15
C SER A 75 8.06 2.04 -5.44
N ARG A 76 8.72 1.70 -4.34
CA ARG A 76 8.45 0.49 -3.55
C ARG A 76 8.50 0.79 -2.06
N ALA A 77 7.69 0.10 -1.29
CA ALA A 77 7.71 0.18 0.15
C ALA A 77 7.44 -1.20 0.76
N HIS A 78 7.70 -1.34 2.05
CA HIS A 78 7.28 -2.51 2.80
C HIS A 78 7.05 -2.16 4.26
N PHE A 79 6.29 -3.00 4.95
CA PHE A 79 6.09 -2.89 6.38
C PHE A 79 6.05 -4.26 7.04
N TYR A 80 6.33 -4.29 8.33
CA TYR A 80 6.24 -5.48 9.16
C TYR A 80 5.06 -5.32 10.12
N GLU A 81 4.15 -6.29 10.05
CA GLU A 81 3.07 -6.39 11.02
C GLU A 81 3.56 -7.02 12.33
N ASP A 82 2.76 -6.86 13.39
CA ASP A 82 2.92 -7.60 14.64
C ASP A 82 2.88 -9.11 14.34
N GLY A 83 3.97 -9.81 14.68
CA GLY A 83 4.20 -11.21 14.29
C GLY A 83 5.24 -11.38 13.18
N GLY A 84 5.77 -10.29 12.63
CA GLY A 84 6.91 -10.30 11.71
C GLY A 84 6.55 -10.59 10.25
N ARG A 85 5.25 -10.63 9.91
CA ARG A 85 4.81 -10.76 8.52
C ARG A 85 5.20 -9.50 7.74
N ARG A 86 6.01 -9.68 6.69
CA ARG A 86 6.37 -8.61 5.76
C ARG A 86 5.27 -8.45 4.71
N ARG A 87 4.87 -7.21 4.46
CA ARG A 87 3.98 -6.82 3.37
C ARG A 87 4.68 -5.79 2.52
N CYS A 88 4.52 -5.88 1.21
CA CYS A 88 5.19 -5.01 0.27
C CYS A 88 4.15 -4.21 -0.50
N MET A 89 4.51 -2.97 -0.79
CA MET A 89 3.67 -1.99 -1.47
C MET A 89 4.42 -1.49 -2.69
N ARG A 90 3.69 -1.16 -3.74
CA ARG A 90 4.22 -0.51 -4.94
C ARG A 90 3.32 0.66 -5.32
N GLU A 91 3.94 1.73 -5.77
CA GLU A 91 3.22 2.85 -6.36
C GLU A 91 2.52 2.37 -7.63
N THR A 92 1.21 2.56 -7.69
CA THR A 92 0.35 2.15 -8.82
C THR A 92 -0.07 3.33 -9.68
N GLY A 93 0.07 4.56 -9.18
CA GLY A 93 -0.17 5.77 -9.96
C GLY A 93 0.10 7.03 -9.14
N SER A 94 0.15 8.16 -9.84
CA SER A 94 0.33 9.48 -9.22
C SER A 94 -0.38 10.55 -10.02
N ASP A 95 -1.03 11.47 -9.31
CA ASP A 95 -1.59 12.70 -9.85
C ASP A 95 -0.67 13.88 -9.49
N LEU A 96 -0.27 14.64 -10.49
CA LEU A 96 0.57 15.83 -10.34
C LEU A 96 -0.31 17.07 -10.42
N GLU A 97 -0.22 17.92 -9.40
CA GLU A 97 -0.94 19.18 -9.33
C GLU A 97 0.00 20.31 -8.88
N GLU A 98 -0.14 21.48 -9.51
CA GLU A 98 0.49 22.70 -9.00
C GLU A 98 -0.28 23.18 -7.77
N CYS A 99 0.39 23.36 -6.63
CA CYS A 99 -0.26 23.72 -5.37
C CYS A 99 0.32 24.99 -4.73
N GLY A 100 0.51 26.00 -5.57
CA GLY A 100 1.06 27.30 -5.22
C GLY A 100 2.21 27.68 -6.13
N GLU A 101 2.57 28.96 -6.12
CA GLU A 101 3.49 29.59 -7.09
C GLU A 101 4.91 28.98 -7.11
N TRP A 102 5.27 28.17 -6.10
CA TRP A 102 6.59 27.55 -5.94
C TRP A 102 6.53 26.11 -5.41
N ASN A 103 5.35 25.50 -5.40
CA ASN A 103 5.14 24.17 -4.83
C ASN A 103 4.65 23.20 -5.90
N THR A 104 5.27 22.02 -5.93
CA THR A 104 4.73 20.87 -6.65
C THR A 104 4.05 19.95 -5.66
N CYS A 105 2.78 19.64 -5.91
CA CYS A 105 2.06 18.62 -5.17
C CYS A 105 1.92 17.36 -6.00
N ILE A 106 2.19 16.23 -5.36
CA ILE A 106 2.05 14.92 -5.96
C ILE A 106 1.15 14.10 -5.05
N THR A 107 0.04 13.58 -5.55
CA THR A 107 -0.71 12.56 -4.82
C THR A 107 -0.41 11.22 -5.45
N SER A 108 0.27 10.33 -4.72
CA SER A 108 0.62 8.99 -5.16
C SER A 108 -0.26 7.95 -4.49
N PHE A 109 -0.55 6.88 -5.22
CA PHE A 109 -1.35 5.75 -4.78
C PHE A 109 -0.48 4.51 -4.73
N TRP A 110 -0.57 3.77 -3.63
CA TRP A 110 0.25 2.60 -3.37
C TRP A 110 -0.65 1.46 -2.97
N ASP A 111 -0.46 0.30 -3.60
CA ASP A 111 -1.24 -0.90 -3.32
C ASP A 111 -0.28 -2.07 -3.03
N ASP A 112 -0.81 -3.14 -2.45
CA ASP A 112 -0.06 -4.37 -2.17
C ASP A 112 0.63 -4.93 -3.41
N ALA A 113 1.83 -5.47 -3.19
CA ALA A 113 2.66 -6.10 -4.20
C ALA A 113 3.41 -7.30 -3.63
N ASP A 114 3.85 -8.19 -4.50
CA ASP A 114 4.69 -9.32 -4.11
C ASP A 114 6.07 -8.83 -3.62
N CYS A 115 6.50 -9.33 -2.46
CA CYS A 115 7.82 -9.04 -1.91
C CYS A 115 8.93 -9.79 -2.67
N THR A 116 9.42 -9.20 -3.76
CA THR A 116 10.46 -9.79 -4.62
C THR A 116 11.84 -9.12 -4.47
N TRP A 117 11.99 -8.22 -3.49
CA TRP A 117 13.18 -7.42 -3.21
C TRP A 117 13.54 -7.41 -1.73
#